data_AF-A0A966US06-F1
#
_entry.id   AF-A0A966US06-F1
#
_cell.length_a   1.000
_cell.length_b   1.000
_cell.length_c   1.000
_cell.angle_alpha   90.00
_cell.angle_beta   90.00
_cell.angle_gamma   90.00
#
_symmetry.space_group_name_H-M   'P 1'
#
loop_
_entity.id
_entity.type
_entity.pdbx_description
1 polymer ?
#
loop_
_entity_poly.entity_id
_entity_poly.type
_entity_poly.pdbx_seq_one_letter_code
_entity_poly.pdbx_strand_id
1 'polypeptide(L)'
;MRYATWKVYFPANSNEGYTPEPIIRERGGTAEGAIETNDLIVGYISDNADLSNLEQYEVNEITQQQALDLTIQFNPNCYMGDDGKINYPKPSFSGDNQ
;
A
#
# COMPACT_ATOMS: atom_id res chain seq x y z
N MET A 1 5.58 -6.97 -9.51
CA MET A 1 5.10 -6.12 -8.41
C MET A 1 4.36 -7.02 -7.43
N ARG A 2 4.57 -6.85 -6.13
CA ARG A 2 3.85 -7.59 -5.07
C ARG A 2 2.98 -6.62 -4.27
N TYR A 3 1.86 -7.10 -3.76
CA TYR A 3 0.99 -6.33 -2.87
C TYR A 3 1.39 -6.63 -1.44
N ALA A 4 1.45 -5.59 -0.62
CA ALA A 4 1.80 -5.73 0.78
C ALA A 4 1.01 -4.76 1.64
N THR A 5 0.96 -5.08 2.93
CA THR A 5 0.59 -4.13 3.97
C THR A 5 1.77 -3.87 4.87
N TRP A 6 1.82 -2.68 5.46
CA TRP A 6 2.80 -2.35 6.50
C TRP A 6 2.23 -1.26 7.40
N LYS A 7 2.78 -1.16 8.61
CA LYS A 7 2.46 -0.13 9.58
C LYS A 7 3.47 1.00 9.55
N VAL A 8 3.04 2.16 10.02
CA VAL A 8 3.95 3.26 10.37
C VAL A 8 4.55 2.92 11.74
N TYR A 9 5.88 2.85 11.81
CA TYR A 9 6.61 2.65 13.05
C TYR A 9 6.83 3.99 13.76
N PHE A 10 6.45 4.07 15.02
CA PHE A 10 6.71 5.23 15.89
C PHE A 10 7.71 4.82 16.98
N PRO A 11 8.96 5.32 16.94
CA PRO A 11 9.93 5.08 18.01
C PRO A 11 9.41 5.56 19.36
N ALA A 12 9.82 4.88 20.43
CA ALA A 12 9.42 5.26 21.78
C ALA A 12 9.79 6.73 22.07
N ASN A 13 8.81 7.49 22.55
CA ASN A 13 8.92 8.94 22.84
C ASN A 13 9.12 9.83 21.59
N SER A 14 8.76 9.36 20.40
CA SER A 14 8.72 10.15 19.17
C SER A 14 7.29 10.25 18.61
N ASN A 15 6.94 11.43 18.08
CA ASN A 15 5.74 11.61 17.25
C ASN A 15 6.05 11.47 15.75
N GLU A 16 7.30 11.18 15.41
CA GLU A 16 7.73 10.98 14.02
C GLU A 16 7.47 9.53 13.60
N GLY A 17 6.69 9.38 12.53
CA GLY A 17 6.38 8.09 11.93
C GLY A 17 7.38 7.72 10.85
N TYR A 18 7.80 6.46 10.83
CA TYR A 18 8.71 5.90 9.85
C TYR A 18 8.03 4.77 9.11
N THR A 19 8.38 4.61 7.84
CA THR A 19 7.82 3.59 6.97
C THR A 19 8.97 2.77 6.33
N PRO A 20 8.71 1.58 5.77
CA PRO A 20 9.77 0.74 5.22
C PRO A 20 10.33 1.25 3.88
N GLU A 21 9.69 2.21 3.20
CA GLU A 21 10.11 2.68 1.86
C GLU A 21 11.58 3.12 1.77
N PRO A 22 12.14 3.92 2.71
CA PRO A 22 13.54 4.34 2.64
C PRO A 22 14.51 3.15 2.70
N ILE A 23 14.25 2.19 3.61
CA ILE A 23 15.12 1.02 3.81
C ILE A 23 15.07 0.10 2.59
N ILE A 24 13.86 -0.15 2.05
CA ILE A 24 13.69 -0.94 0.82
C ILE A 24 14.41 -0.28 -0.35
N ARG A 25 14.33 1.05 -0.46
CA ARG A 25 15.00 1.83 -1.52
C ARG A 25 16.52 1.77 -1.43
N GLU A 26 17.09 1.88 -0.23
CA GLU A 26 18.53 1.75 0.01
C GLU A 26 19.06 0.37 -0.40
N ARG A 27 18.21 -0.67 -0.37
CA ARG A 27 18.53 -2.04 -0.79
C ARG A 27 18.25 -2.32 -2.27
N GLY A 28 17.89 -1.30 -3.06
CA GLY A 28 17.63 -1.44 -4.50
C GLY A 28 16.24 -1.97 -4.86
N GLY A 29 15.32 -2.03 -3.90
CA GLY A 29 13.91 -2.28 -4.14
C GLY A 29 13.08 -0.99 -4.26
N THR A 30 11.79 -1.13 -4.46
CA THR A 30 10.83 -0.03 -4.33
C THR A 30 9.67 -0.45 -3.43
N ALA A 31 9.10 0.53 -2.74
CA ALA A 31 7.85 0.41 -2.02
C ALA A 31 7.04 1.70 -2.20
N GLU A 32 5.73 1.57 -2.36
CA GLU A 32 4.80 2.69 -2.63
C GLU A 32 3.48 2.43 -1.90
N GLY A 33 3.13 3.29 -0.95
CA GLY A 33 1.82 3.27 -0.30
C GLY A 33 0.73 3.72 -1.27
N ALA A 34 -0.35 2.94 -1.37
CA ALA A 34 -1.52 3.27 -2.19
C ALA A 34 -2.59 3.97 -1.36
N ILE A 35 -2.94 3.36 -0.23
CA ILE A 35 -4.00 3.84 0.67
C ILE A 35 -3.51 3.69 2.10
N GLU A 36 -3.55 4.80 2.83
CA GLU A 36 -3.34 4.83 4.26
C GLU A 36 -4.68 4.69 4.97
N THR A 37 -4.71 3.79 5.93
CA THR A 37 -5.83 3.51 6.83
C THR A 37 -5.29 3.69 8.25
N ASN A 38 -6.16 3.92 9.24
CA ASN A 38 -5.79 4.33 10.61
C ASN A 38 -4.40 3.91 11.10
N ASP A 39 -4.06 2.61 11.04
CA ASP A 39 -2.75 2.09 11.47
C ASP A 39 -2.06 1.21 10.40
N LEU A 40 -2.56 1.17 9.17
CA LEU A 40 -2.11 0.24 8.15
C LEU A 40 -2.07 0.91 6.77
N ILE A 41 -0.94 0.77 6.09
CA ILE A 41 -0.77 1.18 4.71
C ILE A 41 -0.95 -0.07 3.86
N VAL A 42 -1.81 0.02 2.85
CA VAL A 42 -1.86 -0.94 1.74
C VAL A 42 -1.07 -0.35 0.58
N GLY A 43 -0.17 -1.14 0.00
CA GLY A 43 0.63 -0.66 -1.12
C GLY A 43 1.34 -1.76 -1.88
N TYR A 44 2.39 -1.36 -2.60
CA TYR A 44 3.12 -2.22 -3.52
C TYR A 44 4.60 -2.23 -3.18
N ILE A 45 5.23 -3.37 -3.39
CA ILE A 45 6.68 -3.54 -3.30
C ILE A 45 7.20 -4.18 -4.60
N SER A 46 8.43 -3.87 -4.98
CA SER A 46 9.07 -4.53 -6.11
C SER A 46 9.31 -6.03 -5.85
N ASP A 47 9.34 -6.84 -6.91
CA ASP A 47 9.54 -8.30 -6.79
C ASP A 47 10.89 -8.65 -6.19
N ASN A 48 11.89 -7.79 -6.40
CA ASN A 48 13.24 -7.92 -5.86
C ASN A 48 13.43 -7.25 -4.48
N ALA A 49 12.38 -6.69 -3.85
CA ALA A 49 12.53 -6.01 -2.57
C ALA A 49 12.92 -6.99 -1.45
N ASP A 50 14.00 -6.66 -0.73
CA ASP A 50 14.48 -7.38 0.45
C ASP A 50 13.75 -6.89 1.71
N LEU A 51 12.91 -7.77 2.26
CA LEU A 51 12.07 -7.51 3.43
C LEU A 51 12.71 -7.92 4.77
N SER A 52 13.98 -8.32 4.79
CA SER A 52 14.67 -8.71 6.02
C SER A 52 14.82 -7.55 7.01
N ASN A 53 14.73 -7.81 8.31
CA ASN A 53 14.89 -6.79 9.37
C ASN A 53 13.88 -5.61 9.27
N LEU A 54 12.64 -5.90 8.87
CA LEU A 54 11.53 -4.94 8.79
C LEU A 54 10.39 -5.29 9.75
N GLU A 55 10.66 -6.07 10.81
CA GLU A 55 9.65 -6.61 11.71
C GLU A 55 8.86 -5.51 12.41
N GLN A 56 9.48 -4.36 12.70
CA GLN A 56 8.82 -3.20 13.31
C GLN A 56 7.74 -2.55 12.44
N TYR A 57 7.76 -2.79 11.13
CA TYR A 57 6.75 -2.29 10.19
C TYR A 57 5.66 -3.34 9.90
N GLU A 58 5.79 -4.57 10.42
CA GLU A 58 4.86 -5.67 10.14
C GLU A 58 4.55 -5.80 8.63
N VAL A 59 5.59 -5.84 7.80
CA VAL A 59 5.41 -5.96 6.35
C VAL A 59 4.86 -7.34 6.02
N ASN A 60 3.63 -7.40 5.52
CA ASN A 60 2.96 -8.65 5.16
C ASN A 60 2.62 -8.64 3.67
N GLU A 61 3.11 -9.64 2.94
CA GLU A 61 2.68 -9.86 1.56
C GLU A 61 1.23 -10.36 1.54
N ILE A 62 0.44 -9.77 0.66
CA ILE A 62 -0.97 -10.10 0.46
C ILE A 62 -1.25 -10.30 -1.03
N THR A 63 -2.38 -10.92 -1.33
CA THR A 63 -2.84 -11.03 -2.72
C THR A 63 -3.41 -9.71 -3.22
N GLN A 64 -3.45 -9.53 -4.54
CA GLN A 64 -4.14 -8.42 -5.18
C GLN A 64 -5.60 -8.28 -4.72
N GLN A 65 -6.31 -9.41 -4.59
CA GLN A 65 -7.71 -9.41 -4.15
C GLN A 65 -7.83 -8.93 -2.69
N GLN A 66 -6.97 -9.43 -1.79
CA GLN A 66 -6.95 -8.95 -0.41
C GLN A 66 -6.63 -7.46 -0.31
N ALA A 67 -5.72 -6.95 -1.15
CA ALA A 67 -5.40 -5.53 -1.18
C ALA A 67 -6.62 -4.70 -1.60
N LEU A 68 -7.31 -5.12 -2.66
CA LEU A 68 -8.55 -4.48 -3.09
C LEU A 68 -9.64 -4.54 -2.00
N ASP A 69 -9.89 -5.72 -1.43
CA ASP A 69 -10.91 -5.91 -0.39
C ASP A 69 -10.62 -5.07 0.86
N LEU A 70 -9.36 -4.95 1.26
CA LEU A 70 -8.97 -4.07 2.37
C LEU A 70 -9.27 -2.61 2.01
N THR A 71 -8.83 -2.15 0.84
CA THR A 71 -9.04 -0.74 0.45
C THR A 71 -10.52 -0.36 0.28
N ILE A 72 -11.36 -1.28 -0.22
CA ILE A 72 -12.82 -1.08 -0.34
C ILE A 72 -13.48 -0.92 1.02
N GLN A 73 -13.00 -1.59 2.07
CA GLN A 73 -13.55 -1.43 3.43
C GLN A 73 -13.37 0.00 3.95
N PHE A 74 -12.31 0.71 3.54
CA PHE A 74 -12.05 2.09 3.94
C PHE A 74 -12.63 3.11 2.96
N ASN A 75 -12.53 2.83 1.66
CA ASN A 75 -13.10 3.66 0.61
C ASN A 75 -13.80 2.78 -0.44
N PRO A 76 -15.15 2.72 -0.45
CA PRO A 76 -15.89 1.84 -1.35
C PRO A 76 -15.76 2.22 -2.83
N ASN A 77 -15.13 3.37 -3.15
CA ASN A 77 -14.86 3.79 -4.52
C ASN A 77 -13.51 3.29 -5.07
N CYS A 78 -12.76 2.51 -4.31
CA CYS A 78 -11.52 1.88 -4.78
C CYS A 78 -11.81 0.82 -5.84
N TYR A 79 -10.95 0.76 -6.85
CA TYR A 79 -11.03 -0.24 -7.92
C TYR A 79 -9.63 -0.58 -8.43
N MET A 80 -9.51 -1.74 -9.08
CA MET A 80 -8.26 -2.15 -9.72
C MET A 80 -8.12 -1.47 -11.10
N GLY A 81 -7.02 -0.75 -11.31
CA GLY A 81 -6.64 -0.21 -12.61
C GLY A 81 -6.01 -1.25 -13.53
N ASP A 82 -5.91 -0.91 -14.82
CA ASP A 82 -5.28 -1.77 -15.84
C ASP A 82 -3.77 -1.93 -15.63
N ASP A 83 -3.15 -1.05 -14.84
CA ASP A 83 -1.74 -1.12 -14.41
C ASP A 83 -1.53 -2.01 -13.19
N GLY A 84 -2.59 -2.64 -12.67
CA GLY A 84 -2.56 -3.45 -11.45
C GLY A 84 -2.52 -2.62 -10.17
N LYS A 85 -2.67 -1.30 -10.22
CA LYS A 85 -2.72 -0.47 -9.03
C LYS A 85 -4.17 -0.15 -8.64
N ILE A 86 -4.38 -0.02 -7.34
CA ILE A 86 -5.62 0.46 -6.72
C ILE A 86 -5.72 1.96 -6.97
N ASN A 87 -6.82 2.37 -7.60
CA ASN A 87 -7.12 3.76 -7.95
C ASN A 87 -8.34 4.27 -7.19
N TYR A 88 -8.39 5.58 -6.94
CA TYR A 88 -9.52 6.28 -6.31
C TYR A 88 -9.52 7.79 -6.67
N PRO A 89 -10.69 8.47 -6.70
CA PRO A 89 -12.04 7.91 -6.66
C PRO A 89 -12.37 7.19 -7.99
N LYS A 90 -13.32 6.26 -7.97
CA LYS A 90 -13.84 5.62 -9.20
C LYS A 90 -14.13 6.72 -10.24
N PRO A 91 -13.55 6.68 -11.45
CA PRO A 91 -13.90 7.62 -12.49
C PRO A 91 -15.40 7.54 -12.66
N SER A 92 -16.08 8.67 -12.48
CA SER A 92 -17.48 8.76 -12.81
C SER A 92 -17.56 8.46 -14.30
N PHE A 93 -18.02 7.26 -14.65
CA PHE A 93 -18.55 7.05 -15.99
C PHE A 93 -19.80 7.91 -16.05
N SER A 94 -19.64 9.16 -16.49
CA SER A 94 -20.72 9.95 -17.05
C SER A 94 -21.11 9.27 -18.36
N GLY A 95 -21.74 8.11 -18.26
CA GLY A 95 -22.51 7.50 -19.32
C GLY A 95 -23.80 8.28 -19.47
N ASP A 96 -23.68 9.54 -19.87
CA ASP A 96 -24.79 10.36 -20.32
C ASP A 96 -24.29 11.08 -21.58
N ASN A 97 -24.45 10.39 -22.72
CA ASN A 97 -24.83 10.94 -24.03
C ASN A 97 -24.65 9.88 -25.13
N GLN A 98 -25.70 9.07 -25.35
CA GLN A 98 -26.58 9.08 -26.53
C GLN A 98 -27.30 7.75 -26.70
#